data_AF-A0A7S0Q8Y0-F1
#
_entry.id   AF-A0A7S0Q8Y0-F1
#
_cell.length_a   1.000
_cell.length_b   1.000
_cell.length_c   1.000
_cell.angle_alpha   90.00
_cell.angle_beta   90.00
_cell.angle_gamma   90.00
#
_symmetry.space_group_name_H-M   'P 1'
#
loop_
_entity.id
_entity.type
_entity.pdbx_description
1 polymer ?
#
loop_
_entity_poly.entity_id
_entity_poly.type
_entity_poly.pdbx_seq_one_letter_code
_entity_poly.pdbx_strand_id
1 'polypeptide(L)'
;LADAGVDGVKVDGQSGLGAFGGAAAVREYVQQMEASVLSAFGAARCINCMCHSTENLFAYRSTSVLRAADDFYPADDQSQPVHLTNVAYNSVFLAELGVVDWDMFQSTHRDAGMHAASRAVGGCPVYVSDHPESHDSELLRKLVLPDGTVLRCESAGKPTRDVLFSDVNADGQSALKIFNTNARTAVIGVFNVQGSTWDRRGRQFVDVPHAEVDVQASVSASLVDGWCQRG
;
A
#
# COMPACT_ATOMS: atom_id res chain seq x y z
N LEU A 1 -6.89 6.40 25.88
CA LEU A 1 -7.14 5.43 24.78
C LEU A 1 -6.94 4.00 25.27
N ALA A 2 -5.74 3.65 25.77
CA ALA A 2 -5.48 2.34 26.37
C ALA A 2 -6.49 1.97 27.49
N ASP A 3 -6.79 2.89 28.41
CA ASP A 3 -7.80 2.67 29.47
C ASP A 3 -9.22 2.37 28.93
N ALA A 4 -9.50 2.72 27.68
CA ALA A 4 -10.76 2.43 27.00
C ALA A 4 -10.71 1.12 26.18
N GLY A 5 -9.63 0.34 26.28
CA GLY A 5 -9.45 -0.94 25.59
C GLY A 5 -8.95 -0.83 24.14
N VAL A 6 -8.37 0.30 23.73
CA VAL A 6 -7.79 0.48 22.40
C VAL A 6 -6.38 -0.14 22.32
N ASP A 7 -6.09 -0.87 21.23
CA ASP A 7 -4.81 -1.58 21.04
C ASP A 7 -3.75 -0.83 20.20
N GLY A 8 -4.10 0.31 19.63
CA GLY A 8 -3.21 1.08 18.76
C GLY A 8 -3.91 2.26 18.11
N VAL A 9 -3.18 3.01 17.28
CA VAL A 9 -3.67 4.25 16.66
C VAL A 9 -3.29 4.36 15.19
N LYS A 10 -4.12 5.05 14.40
CA LYS A 10 -3.73 5.65 13.11
C LYS A 10 -3.60 7.15 13.34
N VAL A 11 -2.46 7.74 13.03
CA VAL A 11 -2.22 9.18 13.21
C VAL A 11 -2.11 9.84 11.84
N ASP A 12 -3.07 10.70 11.53
CA ASP A 12 -3.26 11.30 10.21
C ASP A 12 -2.66 12.71 10.08
N GLY A 13 -2.52 13.18 8.83
CA GLY A 13 -2.12 14.56 8.53
C GLY A 13 -0.68 14.93 8.88
N GLN A 14 0.20 13.95 9.06
CA GLN A 14 1.54 14.19 9.63
C GLN A 14 2.42 15.11 8.77
N SER A 15 2.30 15.05 7.45
CA SER A 15 3.06 15.93 6.53
C SER A 15 2.63 17.39 6.62
N GLY A 16 1.43 17.67 7.15
CA GLY A 16 0.97 19.04 7.39
C GLY A 16 1.73 19.74 8.52
N LEU A 17 2.37 18.98 9.43
CA LEU A 17 3.06 19.52 10.61
C LEU A 17 4.21 20.47 10.26
N GLY A 18 4.87 20.26 9.11
CA GLY A 18 5.95 21.12 8.63
C GLY A 18 5.53 22.59 8.49
N ALA A 19 4.25 22.85 8.18
CA ALA A 19 3.72 24.21 8.07
C ALA A 19 3.66 24.97 9.41
N PHE A 20 3.70 24.27 10.55
CA PHE A 20 3.51 24.84 11.88
C PHE A 20 4.82 25.10 12.64
N GLY A 21 5.97 24.76 12.07
CA GLY A 21 7.27 24.99 12.73
C GLY A 21 8.47 24.29 12.07
N GLY A 22 8.32 23.84 10.82
CA GLY A 22 9.37 23.18 10.05
C GLY A 22 9.86 21.87 10.69
N ALA A 23 11.06 21.45 10.28
CA ALA A 23 11.64 20.16 10.66
C ALA A 23 11.87 19.99 12.18
N ALA A 24 12.07 21.07 12.93
CA ALA A 24 12.25 21.00 14.38
C ALA A 24 10.95 20.59 15.08
N ALA A 25 9.83 21.22 14.72
CA ALA A 25 8.52 20.90 15.26
C ALA A 25 8.05 19.50 14.86
N VAL A 26 8.28 19.10 13.60
CA VAL A 26 7.97 17.74 13.14
C VAL A 26 8.74 16.70 13.97
N ARG A 27 10.06 16.91 14.16
CA ARG A 27 10.88 15.99 14.94
C ARG A 27 10.42 15.88 16.39
N GLU A 28 10.11 17.01 17.03
CA GLU A 28 9.61 17.02 18.40
C GLU A 28 8.26 16.29 18.50
N TYR A 29 7.34 16.59 17.58
CA TYR A 29 6.05 15.90 17.50
C TYR A 29 6.23 14.38 17.36
N VAL A 30 7.04 13.93 16.39
CA VAL A 30 7.25 12.50 16.14
C VAL A 30 7.83 11.84 17.38
N GLN A 31 8.83 12.44 18.04
CA GLN A 31 9.42 11.88 19.25
C GLN A 31 8.41 11.71 20.39
N GLN A 32 7.57 12.71 20.63
CA GLN A 32 6.56 12.66 21.69
C GLN A 32 5.43 11.69 21.34
N MET A 33 4.99 11.67 20.08
CA MET A 33 4.00 10.73 19.57
C MET A 33 4.49 9.29 19.73
N GLU A 34 5.70 8.99 19.27
CA GLU A 34 6.29 7.64 19.38
C GLU A 34 6.44 7.21 20.84
N ALA A 35 6.93 8.09 21.72
CA ALA A 35 7.05 7.79 23.15
C ALA A 35 5.69 7.48 23.79
N SER A 36 4.66 8.27 23.45
CA SER A 36 3.29 8.06 23.91
C SER A 36 2.72 6.73 23.42
N VAL A 37 2.83 6.44 22.12
CA VAL A 37 2.37 5.18 21.52
C VAL A 37 3.09 3.99 22.17
N LEU A 38 4.42 4.05 22.29
CA LEU A 38 5.21 2.97 22.85
C LEU A 38 4.81 2.69 24.30
N SER A 39 4.60 3.73 25.11
CA SER A 39 4.18 3.59 26.50
C SER A 39 2.76 3.04 26.65
N ALA A 40 1.85 3.40 25.75
CA ALA A 40 0.44 3.03 25.86
C ALA A 40 0.10 1.68 25.20
N PHE A 41 0.76 1.35 24.09
CA PHE A 41 0.38 0.22 23.23
C PHE A 41 1.56 -0.72 22.88
N GLY A 42 2.80 -0.29 23.12
CA GLY A 42 4.00 -1.02 22.68
C GLY A 42 4.43 -0.68 21.24
N ALA A 43 5.45 -1.40 20.75
CA ALA A 43 6.03 -1.14 19.43
C ALA A 43 5.10 -1.52 18.27
N ALA A 44 5.23 -0.83 17.13
CA ALA A 44 4.49 -1.10 15.88
C ALA A 44 2.95 -1.09 15.99
N ARG A 45 2.39 -0.38 16.99
CA ARG A 45 0.95 -0.16 17.16
C ARG A 45 0.47 1.21 16.67
N CYS A 46 1.21 1.82 15.74
CA CYS A 46 0.86 3.09 15.14
C CYS A 46 1.02 3.04 13.62
N ILE A 47 -0.04 3.38 12.90
CA ILE A 47 -0.02 3.65 11.46
C ILE A 47 0.28 5.14 11.28
N ASN A 48 1.41 5.45 10.64
CA ASN A 48 1.74 6.80 10.22
C ASN A 48 1.06 7.09 8.89
N CYS A 49 0.14 8.06 8.87
CA CYS A 49 -0.67 8.40 7.71
C CYS A 49 -0.36 9.82 7.23
N MET A 50 -0.48 10.03 5.91
CA MET A 50 -0.04 11.25 5.22
C MET A 50 1.37 11.63 5.68
N CYS A 51 2.31 10.67 5.71
CA CYS A 51 3.58 10.77 6.44
C CYS A 51 4.82 10.97 5.55
N HIS A 52 4.64 11.28 4.28
CA HIS A 52 5.71 11.24 3.28
C HIS A 52 6.58 12.49 3.22
N SER A 53 6.35 13.50 4.07
CA SER A 53 7.29 14.62 4.14
C SER A 53 8.67 14.12 4.60
N THR A 54 9.71 14.71 4.04
CA THR A 54 11.10 14.38 4.39
C THR A 54 11.33 14.44 5.90
N GLU A 55 10.80 15.46 6.57
CA GLU A 55 10.96 15.65 8.00
C GLU A 55 10.38 14.50 8.82
N ASN A 56 9.25 13.93 8.39
CA ASN A 56 8.62 12.79 9.06
C ASN A 56 9.45 11.52 8.85
N LEU A 57 9.76 11.20 7.59
CA LEU A 57 10.48 9.97 7.23
C LEU A 57 11.86 9.88 7.89
N PHE A 58 12.55 11.01 8.07
CA PHE A 58 13.84 11.06 8.76
C PHE A 58 13.71 11.20 10.30
N ALA A 59 12.49 11.40 10.83
CA ALA A 59 12.25 11.53 12.26
C ALA A 59 11.76 10.22 12.93
N TYR A 60 11.11 9.31 12.19
CA TYR A 60 10.63 8.03 12.73
C TYR A 60 11.79 7.18 13.26
N ARG A 61 11.56 6.52 14.39
CA ARG A 61 12.53 5.61 15.03
C ARG A 61 11.92 4.29 15.46
N SER A 62 10.65 4.30 15.84
CA SER A 62 9.99 3.17 16.50
C SER A 62 8.59 2.86 15.97
N THR A 63 7.94 3.79 15.27
CA THR A 63 6.70 3.52 14.53
C THR A 63 7.03 3.18 13.09
N SER A 64 6.84 1.91 12.74
CA SER A 64 7.31 1.36 11.47
C SER A 64 6.22 1.13 10.43
N VAL A 65 4.96 1.47 10.69
CA VAL A 65 3.88 1.27 9.70
C VAL A 65 3.62 2.58 8.96
N LEU A 66 3.87 2.59 7.65
CA LEU A 66 3.82 3.79 6.81
C LEU A 66 2.73 3.62 5.75
N ARG A 67 1.68 4.45 5.79
CA ARG A 67 0.69 4.49 4.72
C ARG A 67 1.36 4.88 3.41
N ALA A 68 1.14 4.09 2.36
CA ALA A 68 1.94 4.15 1.13
C ALA A 68 1.46 5.18 0.10
N ALA A 69 0.26 5.71 0.21
CA ALA A 69 -0.32 6.63 -0.77
C ALA A 69 -1.46 7.46 -0.15
N ASP A 70 -2.05 8.34 -0.95
CA ASP A 70 -3.39 8.88 -0.69
C ASP A 70 -4.42 7.75 -0.60
N ASP A 71 -5.56 8.04 0.04
CA ASP A 71 -6.59 7.04 0.31
C ASP A 71 -7.16 6.41 -0.98
N PHE A 72 -7.56 5.15 -0.85
CA PHE A 72 -8.51 4.53 -1.79
C PHE A 72 -9.91 5.12 -1.57
N TYR A 73 -10.65 5.40 -2.66
CA TYR A 73 -11.99 5.99 -2.62
C TYR A 73 -13.04 5.00 -3.13
N PRO A 74 -13.72 4.24 -2.25
CA PRO A 74 -14.59 3.14 -2.69
C PRO A 74 -15.83 3.52 -3.48
N ALA A 75 -16.21 4.80 -3.45
CA ALA A 75 -17.32 5.32 -4.23
C ALA A 75 -16.86 5.84 -5.61
N ASP A 76 -15.56 5.83 -5.87
CA ASP A 76 -14.94 6.28 -7.11
C ASP A 76 -14.30 5.07 -7.80
N ASP A 77 -14.96 4.67 -8.89
CA ASP A 77 -14.65 3.51 -9.70
C ASP A 77 -13.27 3.58 -10.37
N GLN A 78 -12.70 4.78 -10.49
CA GLN A 78 -11.40 5.04 -11.10
C GLN A 78 -10.27 5.01 -10.07
N SER A 79 -10.58 4.96 -8.77
CA SER A 79 -9.58 5.11 -7.72
C SER A 79 -8.69 3.87 -7.53
N GLN A 80 -9.23 2.65 -7.65
CA GLN A 80 -8.50 1.43 -7.32
C GLN A 80 -7.29 1.15 -8.23
N PRO A 81 -7.39 1.26 -9.57
CA PRO A 81 -6.22 1.04 -10.43
C PRO A 81 -5.11 2.09 -10.19
N VAL A 82 -5.48 3.35 -9.95
CA VAL A 82 -4.52 4.43 -9.63
C VAL A 82 -3.89 4.20 -8.26
N HIS A 83 -4.69 3.86 -7.26
CA HIS A 83 -4.23 3.58 -5.90
C HIS A 83 -3.25 2.39 -5.88
N LEU A 84 -3.56 1.28 -6.57
CA LEU A 84 -2.68 0.12 -6.66
C LEU A 84 -1.31 0.48 -7.27
N THR A 85 -1.29 1.30 -8.34
CA THR A 85 -0.04 1.81 -8.91
C THR A 85 0.72 2.64 -7.89
N ASN A 86 0.07 3.60 -7.23
CA ASN A 86 0.71 4.48 -6.26
C ASN A 86 1.36 3.71 -5.09
N VAL A 87 0.63 2.78 -4.46
CA VAL A 87 1.15 2.02 -3.33
C VAL A 87 2.33 1.12 -3.75
N ALA A 88 2.27 0.51 -4.93
CA ALA A 88 3.36 -0.31 -5.44
C ALA A 88 4.62 0.52 -5.71
N TYR A 89 4.50 1.64 -6.43
CA TYR A 89 5.65 2.48 -6.79
C TYR A 89 6.27 3.15 -5.56
N ASN A 90 5.45 3.65 -4.64
CA ASN A 90 5.96 4.25 -3.39
C ASN A 90 6.64 3.20 -2.49
N SER A 91 6.23 1.93 -2.58
CA SER A 91 6.88 0.83 -1.85
C SER A 91 8.34 0.61 -2.26
N VAL A 92 8.79 1.09 -3.44
CA VAL A 92 10.21 1.01 -3.84
C VAL A 92 11.11 1.70 -2.80
N PHE A 93 10.66 2.83 -2.26
CA PHE A 93 11.40 3.60 -1.27
C PHE A 93 10.95 3.27 0.16
N LEU A 94 9.63 3.24 0.42
CA LEU A 94 9.12 3.11 1.79
C LEU A 94 9.42 1.76 2.43
N ALA A 95 9.58 0.70 1.65
CA ALA A 95 9.90 -0.63 2.17
C ALA A 95 11.27 -0.71 2.86
N GLU A 96 12.18 0.22 2.54
CA GLU A 96 13.48 0.32 3.19
C GLU A 96 13.41 1.05 4.55
N LEU A 97 12.29 1.71 4.83
CA LEU A 97 12.06 2.49 6.05
C LEU A 97 11.13 1.79 7.04
N GLY A 98 10.19 0.97 6.56
CA GLY A 98 9.23 0.30 7.42
C GLY A 98 8.28 -0.67 6.70
N VAL A 99 7.31 -1.16 7.47
CA VAL A 99 6.17 -1.93 6.97
C VAL A 99 5.24 -0.99 6.21
N VAL A 100 5.07 -1.27 4.93
CA VAL A 100 4.25 -0.45 4.05
C VAL A 100 2.78 -0.85 4.17
N ASP A 101 1.92 0.13 4.42
CA ASP A 101 0.47 -0.01 4.53
C ASP A 101 -0.22 0.44 3.25
N TRP A 102 -0.88 -0.50 2.56
CA TRP A 102 -1.56 -0.30 1.28
C TRP A 102 -3.05 0.02 1.44
N ASP A 103 -3.43 0.58 2.58
CA ASP A 103 -4.80 1.00 2.86
C ASP A 103 -5.82 -0.15 2.95
N MET A 104 -7.04 0.24 3.30
CA MET A 104 -8.19 -0.60 3.48
C MET A 104 -8.52 -1.44 2.25
N PHE A 105 -9.14 -2.59 2.52
CA PHE A 105 -9.61 -3.55 1.56
C PHE A 105 -11.14 -3.62 1.61
N GLN A 106 -11.79 -3.48 0.45
CA GLN A 106 -13.19 -3.82 0.29
C GLN A 106 -13.37 -5.13 -0.48
N SER A 107 -13.94 -6.14 0.19
CA SER A 107 -14.17 -7.47 -0.37
C SER A 107 -15.42 -7.56 -1.25
N THR A 108 -16.32 -6.58 -1.15
CA THR A 108 -17.53 -6.49 -1.99
C THR A 108 -17.45 -5.42 -3.08
N HIS A 109 -16.30 -4.76 -3.22
CA HIS A 109 -16.08 -3.79 -4.31
C HIS A 109 -16.05 -4.51 -5.67
N ARG A 110 -16.38 -3.81 -6.77
CA ARG A 110 -16.32 -4.43 -8.11
C ARG A 110 -14.92 -4.94 -8.47
N ASP A 111 -13.89 -4.27 -7.96
CA ASP A 111 -12.49 -4.65 -8.14
C ASP A 111 -11.96 -5.53 -6.98
N ALA A 112 -12.83 -6.16 -6.18
CA ALA A 112 -12.41 -6.93 -5.01
C ALA A 112 -11.41 -8.05 -5.35
N GLY A 113 -11.52 -8.66 -6.53
CA GLY A 113 -10.53 -9.63 -7.03
C GLY A 113 -9.13 -9.01 -7.19
N MET A 114 -9.04 -7.80 -7.75
CA MET A 114 -7.80 -7.03 -7.85
C MET A 114 -7.28 -6.66 -6.46
N HIS A 115 -8.17 -6.23 -5.55
CA HIS A 115 -7.80 -5.95 -4.18
C HIS A 115 -7.19 -7.18 -3.50
N ALA A 116 -7.84 -8.35 -3.57
CA ALA A 116 -7.37 -9.56 -2.93
C ALA A 116 -6.02 -10.00 -3.51
N ALA A 117 -5.90 -10.04 -4.84
CA ALA A 117 -4.65 -10.39 -5.51
C ALA A 117 -3.50 -9.43 -5.16
N SER A 118 -3.78 -8.13 -5.00
CA SER A 118 -2.77 -7.16 -4.58
C SER A 118 -2.29 -7.38 -3.14
N ARG A 119 -3.17 -7.79 -2.21
CA ARG A 119 -2.77 -8.12 -0.83
C ARG A 119 -1.93 -9.39 -0.76
N ALA A 120 -2.24 -10.39 -1.58
CA ALA A 120 -1.49 -11.64 -1.64
C ALA A 120 -0.02 -11.42 -2.05
N VAL A 121 0.24 -10.52 -3.00
CA VAL A 121 1.61 -10.18 -3.43
C VAL A 121 2.22 -9.00 -2.67
N GLY A 122 1.41 -8.12 -2.10
CA GLY A 122 1.86 -6.83 -1.56
C GLY A 122 2.64 -6.92 -0.25
N GLY A 123 2.49 -8.01 0.52
CA GLY A 123 3.13 -8.16 1.84
C GLY A 123 2.68 -7.13 2.89
N CYS A 124 1.70 -6.29 2.54
CA CYS A 124 1.11 -5.27 3.39
C CYS A 124 0.12 -5.87 4.42
N PRO A 125 -0.21 -5.12 5.48
CA PRO A 125 -1.34 -5.46 6.34
C PRO A 125 -2.67 -5.55 5.56
N VAL A 126 -3.61 -6.37 6.05
CA VAL A 126 -4.94 -6.54 5.44
C VAL A 126 -6.00 -6.03 6.41
N TYR A 127 -6.59 -4.88 6.09
CA TYR A 127 -7.67 -4.26 6.87
C TYR A 127 -8.96 -4.26 6.07
N VAL A 128 -9.90 -5.14 6.41
CA VAL A 128 -11.21 -5.17 5.74
C VAL A 128 -12.07 -4.02 6.24
N SER A 129 -12.59 -3.21 5.32
CA SER A 129 -13.43 -2.04 5.63
C SER A 129 -14.77 -2.07 4.89
N ASP A 130 -15.28 -3.27 4.62
CA ASP A 130 -16.66 -3.43 4.15
C ASP A 130 -17.64 -2.91 5.20
N HIS A 131 -18.86 -2.63 4.75
CA HIS A 131 -19.97 -2.49 5.68
C HIS A 131 -20.09 -3.76 6.55
N PRO A 132 -20.36 -3.63 7.87
CA PRO A 132 -20.60 -4.80 8.72
C PRO A 132 -21.64 -5.74 8.11
N GLU A 133 -21.43 -7.05 8.24
CA GLU A 133 -22.29 -8.11 7.68
C GLU A 133 -22.28 -8.24 6.15
N SER A 134 -21.58 -7.35 5.44
CA SER A 134 -21.50 -7.33 3.97
C SER A 134 -20.12 -7.78 3.49
N HIS A 135 -19.62 -8.91 3.98
CA HIS A 135 -18.30 -9.44 3.59
C HIS A 135 -18.42 -10.55 2.56
N ASP A 136 -17.57 -10.52 1.52
CA ASP A 136 -17.35 -11.69 0.67
C ASP A 136 -16.42 -12.69 1.39
N SER A 137 -17.05 -13.59 2.15
CA SER A 137 -16.33 -14.62 2.90
C SER A 137 -15.60 -15.63 2.01
N GLU A 138 -16.02 -15.82 0.75
CA GLU A 138 -15.31 -16.73 -0.16
C GLU A 138 -13.99 -16.11 -0.61
N LEU A 139 -14.02 -14.83 -0.97
CA LEU A 139 -12.82 -14.08 -1.35
C LEU A 139 -11.84 -13.93 -0.19
N LEU A 140 -12.33 -13.54 1.01
CA LEU A 140 -11.49 -13.39 2.19
C LEU A 140 -10.77 -14.69 2.58
N ARG A 141 -11.44 -15.84 2.42
CA ARG A 141 -10.83 -17.16 2.67
C ARG A 141 -9.64 -17.47 1.76
N LYS A 142 -9.52 -16.82 0.60
CA LYS A 142 -8.36 -17.00 -0.30
C LYS A 142 -7.09 -16.32 0.22
N LEU A 143 -7.20 -15.42 1.21
CA LEU A 143 -6.08 -14.67 1.79
C LEU A 143 -5.62 -15.21 3.14
N VAL A 144 -6.37 -16.14 3.73
CA VAL A 144 -6.11 -16.67 5.07
C VAL A 144 -5.92 -18.17 5.06
N LEU A 145 -5.13 -18.66 6.01
CA LEU A 145 -5.03 -20.08 6.31
C LEU A 145 -6.26 -20.55 7.11
N PRO A 146 -6.49 -21.88 7.21
CA PRO A 146 -7.62 -22.42 7.99
C PRO A 146 -7.64 -22.00 9.47
N ASP A 147 -6.50 -21.59 10.03
CA ASP A 147 -6.38 -21.07 11.40
C ASP A 147 -6.64 -19.55 11.51
N GLY A 148 -6.99 -18.90 10.40
CA GLY A 148 -7.27 -17.47 10.33
C GLY A 148 -6.03 -16.59 10.16
N THR A 149 -4.82 -17.15 10.12
CA THR A 149 -3.61 -16.36 9.89
C THR A 149 -3.51 -15.91 8.43
N VAL A 150 -2.98 -14.70 8.22
CA VAL A 150 -2.82 -14.12 6.88
C VAL A 150 -1.44 -14.47 6.33
N LEU A 151 -1.38 -15.06 5.14
CA LEU A 151 -0.12 -15.25 4.44
C LEU A 151 0.36 -13.91 3.89
N ARG A 152 1.57 -13.49 4.26
CA ARG A 152 2.22 -12.28 3.75
C ARG A 152 3.59 -12.60 3.19
N CYS A 153 3.93 -11.93 2.10
CA CYS A 153 5.29 -11.89 1.59
C CYS A 153 6.22 -11.16 2.58
N GLU A 154 7.53 -11.35 2.44
CA GLU A 154 8.56 -10.91 3.40
C GLU A 154 8.79 -9.40 3.41
N SER A 155 8.53 -8.72 2.29
CA SER A 155 8.69 -7.28 2.14
C SER A 155 7.43 -6.65 1.55
N ALA A 156 7.43 -5.35 1.27
CA ALA A 156 6.39 -4.74 0.47
C ALA A 156 6.59 -5.08 -1.02
N GLY A 157 5.49 -5.32 -1.74
CA GLY A 157 5.53 -5.58 -3.17
C GLY A 157 6.06 -4.37 -3.95
N LYS A 158 6.91 -4.60 -4.95
CA LYS A 158 7.52 -3.54 -5.76
C LYS A 158 7.25 -3.78 -7.25
N PRO A 159 7.18 -2.74 -8.10
CA PRO A 159 7.05 -2.90 -9.54
C PRO A 159 8.26 -3.66 -10.09
N THR A 160 8.06 -4.54 -11.07
CA THR A 160 9.17 -5.19 -11.76
C THR A 160 9.99 -4.17 -12.55
N ARG A 161 11.25 -4.50 -12.80
CA ARG A 161 12.22 -3.57 -13.41
C ARG A 161 11.76 -2.98 -14.73
N ASP A 162 11.04 -3.75 -15.53
CA ASP A 162 10.62 -3.38 -16.87
C ASP A 162 9.42 -2.42 -16.92
N VAL A 163 8.69 -2.28 -15.81
CA VAL A 163 7.57 -1.32 -15.71
C VAL A 163 7.89 -0.12 -14.82
N LEU A 164 9.07 -0.09 -14.19
CA LEU A 164 9.46 0.94 -13.21
C LEU A 164 9.33 2.39 -13.72
N PHE A 165 9.45 2.60 -15.04
CA PHE A 165 9.34 3.91 -15.68
C PHE A 165 8.17 4.01 -16.67
N SER A 166 7.25 3.05 -16.65
CA SER A 166 6.06 3.04 -17.50
C SER A 166 4.87 3.69 -16.82
N ASP A 167 4.03 4.36 -17.61
CA ASP A 167 2.71 4.83 -17.17
C ASP A 167 1.69 3.69 -17.36
N VAL A 168 1.75 2.72 -16.46
CA VAL A 168 0.92 1.49 -16.50
C VAL A 168 -0.59 1.77 -16.42
N ASN A 169 -0.99 2.99 -16.09
CA ASN A 169 -2.38 3.41 -15.99
C ASN A 169 -2.95 4.00 -17.29
N ALA A 170 -2.10 4.48 -18.21
CA ALA A 170 -2.56 5.24 -19.38
C ALA A 170 -1.78 5.01 -20.69
N ASP A 171 -0.70 4.22 -20.69
CA ASP A 171 0.11 4.00 -21.90
C ASP A 171 -0.52 3.03 -22.92
N GLY A 172 -1.62 2.37 -22.55
CA GLY A 172 -2.36 1.42 -23.38
C GLY A 172 -1.58 0.16 -23.75
N GLN A 173 -0.48 -0.14 -23.05
CA GLN A 173 0.48 -1.18 -23.42
C GLN A 173 0.98 -1.99 -22.23
N SER A 174 1.32 -1.34 -21.13
CA SER A 174 1.98 -1.96 -19.98
C SER A 174 0.96 -2.50 -18.97
N ALA A 175 1.17 -3.72 -18.49
CA ALA A 175 0.49 -4.22 -17.29
C ALA A 175 1.33 -3.91 -16.05
N LEU A 176 0.70 -3.52 -14.95
CA LEU A 176 1.40 -3.40 -13.68
C LEU A 176 1.82 -4.80 -13.20
N LYS A 177 3.12 -4.97 -12.99
CA LYS A 177 3.70 -6.20 -12.47
C LYS A 177 4.35 -5.93 -11.14
N ILE A 178 3.85 -6.55 -10.10
CA ILE A 178 4.34 -6.41 -8.73
C ILE A 178 5.04 -7.70 -8.35
N PHE A 179 6.28 -7.61 -7.90
CA PHE A 179 7.03 -8.75 -7.38
C PHE A 179 7.27 -8.64 -5.89
N ASN A 180 7.41 -9.79 -5.24
CA ASN A 180 7.80 -9.94 -3.86
C ASN A 180 8.43 -11.32 -3.62
N THR A 181 8.92 -11.59 -2.41
CA THR A 181 9.45 -12.89 -2.02
C THR A 181 8.72 -13.43 -0.80
N ASN A 182 8.66 -14.75 -0.69
CA ASN A 182 8.34 -15.45 0.54
C ASN A 182 9.51 -16.39 0.89
N ALA A 183 9.39 -17.08 2.02
CA ALA A 183 10.43 -17.99 2.53
C ALA A 183 10.83 -19.15 1.58
N ARG A 184 10.15 -19.34 0.45
CA ARG A 184 10.36 -20.44 -0.50
C ARG A 184 10.60 -19.99 -1.95
N THR A 185 9.96 -18.92 -2.39
CA THR A 185 9.94 -18.51 -3.80
C THR A 185 9.70 -17.00 -3.96
N ALA A 186 9.89 -16.51 -5.18
CA ALA A 186 9.33 -15.24 -5.62
C ALA A 186 7.83 -15.40 -5.96
N VAL A 187 7.07 -14.33 -5.75
CA VAL A 187 5.67 -14.17 -6.11
C VAL A 187 5.55 -12.97 -7.03
N ILE A 188 4.80 -13.10 -8.14
CA ILE A 188 4.54 -11.99 -9.07
C ILE A 188 3.04 -11.91 -9.30
N GLY A 189 2.47 -10.73 -9.03
CA GLY A 189 1.11 -10.36 -9.40
C GLY A 189 1.14 -9.51 -10.67
N VAL A 190 0.23 -9.79 -11.59
CA VAL A 190 0.09 -9.07 -12.86
C VAL A 190 -1.32 -8.48 -12.91
N PHE A 191 -1.40 -7.16 -13.13
CA PHE A 191 -2.64 -6.40 -13.03
C PHE A 191 -2.80 -5.54 -14.27
N ASN A 192 -3.96 -5.62 -14.91
CA ASN A 192 -4.38 -4.58 -15.83
C ASN A 192 -4.94 -3.42 -15.00
N VAL A 193 -4.23 -2.29 -15.00
CA VAL A 193 -4.62 -1.06 -14.28
C VAL A 193 -4.84 0.12 -15.22
N GLN A 194 -4.98 -0.17 -16.51
CA GLN A 194 -5.20 0.83 -17.55
C GLN A 194 -6.59 1.48 -17.42
N GLY A 195 -6.71 2.70 -17.92
CA GLY A 195 -8.02 3.36 -18.10
C GLY A 195 -8.32 4.49 -17.12
N SER A 196 -7.54 4.68 -16.06
CA SER A 196 -7.81 5.69 -15.03
C SER A 196 -6.54 6.40 -14.55
N THR A 197 -6.59 7.71 -14.32
CA THR A 197 -5.47 8.49 -13.77
C THR A 197 -5.94 9.53 -12.74
N TRP A 198 -5.01 10.12 -12.00
CA TRP A 198 -5.28 11.26 -11.11
C TRP A 198 -5.06 12.58 -11.84
N ASP A 199 -6.12 13.35 -12.07
CA ASP A 199 -6.01 14.72 -12.55
C ASP A 199 -5.58 15.64 -11.41
N ARG A 200 -4.30 16.04 -11.42
CA ARG A 200 -3.74 16.97 -10.43
C ARG A 200 -4.40 18.35 -10.42
N ARG A 201 -4.96 18.80 -11.55
CA ARG A 201 -5.59 20.13 -11.64
C ARG A 201 -7.00 20.10 -11.08
N GLY A 202 -7.81 19.14 -11.53
CA GLY A 202 -9.17 18.91 -11.03
C GLY A 202 -9.22 18.30 -9.63
N ARG A 203 -8.11 17.70 -9.16
CA ARG A 203 -8.02 16.96 -7.90
C ARG A 203 -9.07 15.85 -7.80
N GLN A 204 -9.17 15.06 -8.86
CA GLN A 204 -10.12 13.96 -8.98
C GLN A 204 -9.52 12.84 -9.82
N PHE A 205 -10.04 11.63 -9.63
CA PHE A 205 -9.77 10.54 -10.56
C PHE A 205 -10.56 10.77 -11.85
N VAL A 206 -9.96 10.42 -12.98
CA VAL A 206 -10.58 10.57 -14.29
C VAL A 206 -10.32 9.35 -15.14
N ASP A 207 -11.30 9.00 -15.96
CA ASP A 207 -11.10 8.04 -17.04
C ASP A 207 -10.16 8.64 -18.09
N VAL A 208 -9.29 7.79 -18.63
CA VAL A 208 -8.44 8.14 -19.77
C VAL A 208 -9.11 7.58 -21.03
N PRO A 209 -9.60 8.44 -21.94
CA PRO A 209 -10.31 7.99 -23.14
C PRO A 209 -9.48 6.98 -23.94
N HIS A 210 -10.09 5.86 -24.30
CA HIS A 210 -9.49 4.77 -25.06
C HIS A 210 -8.31 4.05 -24.39
N ALA A 211 -8.04 4.30 -23.11
CA ALA A 211 -6.98 3.60 -22.38
C ALA A 211 -7.47 2.33 -21.69
N GLU A 212 -8.78 2.12 -21.47
CA GLU A 212 -9.28 0.83 -20.99
C GLU A 212 -9.15 -0.21 -22.11
N VAL A 213 -8.01 -0.90 -22.13
CA VAL A 213 -7.63 -1.84 -23.18
C VAL A 213 -7.06 -3.12 -22.58
N ASP A 214 -7.20 -4.22 -23.32
CA ASP A 214 -6.48 -5.45 -23.02
C ASP A 214 -4.98 -5.26 -23.29
N VAL A 215 -4.17 -5.60 -22.31
CA VAL A 215 -2.70 -5.56 -22.41
C VAL A 215 -2.12 -6.97 -22.32
N GLN A 216 -1.03 -7.21 -23.06
CA GLN A 216 -0.28 -8.46 -22.97
C GLN A 216 0.89 -8.29 -22.00
N ALA A 217 1.03 -9.24 -21.08
CA ALA A 217 2.11 -9.26 -20.12
C ALA A 217 2.92 -10.56 -20.24
N SER A 218 4.24 -10.43 -20.20
CA SER A 218 5.15 -11.56 -20.01
C SER A 218 5.85 -11.43 -18.66
N VAL A 219 6.13 -12.58 -18.05
CA VAL A 219 6.78 -12.70 -16.75
C VAL A 219 7.96 -13.64 -16.88
N SER A 220 9.12 -13.22 -16.38
CA SER A 220 10.32 -14.06 -16.30
C SER A 220 11.10 -13.74 -15.04
N ALA A 221 11.96 -14.67 -14.60
CA ALA A 221 12.79 -14.49 -13.41
C ALA A 221 13.74 -13.29 -13.52
N SER A 222 14.13 -12.88 -14.74
CA SER A 222 15.01 -11.72 -14.96
C SER A 222 14.36 -10.37 -14.67
N LEU A 223 13.04 -10.33 -14.45
CA LEU A 223 12.30 -9.11 -14.10
C LEU A 223 12.40 -8.75 -12.61
N VAL A 224 12.87 -9.70 -11.79
CA VAL A 224 12.99 -9.58 -10.33
C VAL A 224 14.44 -9.30 -9.97
N ASP A 225 14.71 -8.11 -9.42
CA ASP A 225 16.06 -7.75 -8.99
C ASP A 225 16.52 -8.65 -7.83
N GLY A 226 17.77 -9.14 -7.91
CA GLY A 226 18.42 -9.93 -6.86
C GLY A 226 18.02 -11.41 -6.78
N TRP A 227 17.04 -11.90 -7.56
CA TRP A 227 16.62 -13.31 -7.49
C TRP A 227 17.70 -14.29 -7.97
N CYS A 228 18.42 -13.95 -9.04
CA CYS A 228 19.52 -14.77 -9.57
C CYS A 228 20.71 -14.90 -8.61
N GLN A 229 20.74 -14.18 -7.49
CA GLN A 229 21.83 -14.21 -6.51
C GLN A 229 21.50 -15.05 -5.25
N ARG A 230 20.28 -15.60 -5.13
CA ARG A 230 19.83 -16.41 -3.98
C ARG A 230 19.80 -17.93 -4.25
N GLY A 231 20.31 -18.37 -5.40
CA GLY A 231 20.37 -19.78 -5.82
C GLY A 231 21.73 -20.41 -5.57
#